data_AF-A0A496ZA15-F1
#
_entry.id   AF-A0A496ZA15-F1
#
_cell.length_a   1.000
_cell.length_b   1.000
_cell.length_c   1.000
_cell.angle_alpha   90.00
_cell.angle_beta   90.00
_cell.angle_gamma   90.00
#
_symmetry.space_group_name_H-M   'P 1'
#
loop_
_entity.id
_entity.type
_entity.pdbx_description
1 polymer ?
#
loop_
_entity_poly.entity_id
_entity_poly.type
_entity_poly.pdbx_seq_one_letter_code
_entity_poly.pdbx_strand_id
1 'polypeptide(L)'
;MGILSEILSSKVRAEVFRLLFGLNEKALHVREIERRSGFAIGTIQTEMKKLYKLNLVLKKRDGNRLYYRANRQHPIFSDIHALVVKTVGLLDVLKDALAGEKAIRVAFVFGSLAGGAENSGSDIDILVIGDLGLRSLTRLLHGLTEKLEREINPYIMTPKEFNSRKSENEHFLTTVLMDSKLFIIGDEDELKTMV
;
A
#
# COMPACT_ATOMS: atom_id res chain seq x y z
N MET A 1 -12.47 -4.39 -5.49
CA MET A 1 -11.84 -3.31 -6.29
C MET A 1 -11.51 -2.18 -5.32
N GLY A 2 -10.44 -1.41 -5.52
CA GLY A 2 -10.13 -0.32 -4.59
C GLY A 2 -10.98 0.92 -4.86
N ILE A 3 -11.31 1.70 -3.82
CA ILE A 3 -12.13 2.93 -3.88
C ILE A 3 -11.66 3.88 -4.99
N LEU A 4 -10.34 4.04 -5.16
CA LEU A 4 -9.77 4.91 -6.21
C LEU A 4 -10.20 4.49 -7.63
N SER A 5 -10.31 3.19 -7.89
CA SER A 5 -10.71 2.67 -9.20
C SER A 5 -12.18 2.92 -9.51
N GLU A 6 -13.02 2.99 -8.48
CA GLU A 6 -14.45 3.31 -8.61
C GLU A 6 -14.64 4.80 -8.86
N ILE A 7 -14.01 5.66 -8.05
CA ILE A 7 -14.05 7.13 -8.21
C ILE A 7 -13.55 7.54 -9.61
N LEU A 8 -12.44 6.96 -10.07
CA LEU A 8 -11.86 7.29 -11.37
C LEU A 8 -12.53 6.58 -12.54
N SER A 9 -13.44 5.63 -12.27
CA SER A 9 -14.09 4.76 -13.28
C SER A 9 -13.08 4.09 -14.23
N SER A 10 -11.85 3.85 -13.75
CA SER A 10 -10.75 3.31 -14.54
C SER A 10 -9.69 2.67 -13.64
N LYS A 11 -9.59 1.35 -13.71
CA LYS A 11 -8.60 0.57 -12.95
C LYS A 11 -7.17 0.93 -13.32
N VAL A 12 -6.91 1.12 -14.62
CA VAL A 12 -5.58 1.47 -15.14
C VAL A 12 -5.17 2.85 -14.65
N ARG A 13 -6.09 3.82 -14.67
CA ARG A 13 -5.80 5.18 -14.17
C ARG A 13 -5.53 5.17 -12.68
N ALA A 14 -6.32 4.43 -11.90
CA ALA A 14 -6.10 4.28 -10.47
C ALA A 14 -4.72 3.71 -10.16
N GLU A 15 -4.29 2.65 -10.84
CA GLU A 15 -2.94 2.09 -10.65
C GLU A 15 -1.84 3.06 -11.08
N VAL A 16 -2.02 3.78 -12.19
CA VAL A 16 -1.05 4.79 -12.62
C VAL A 16 -0.96 5.93 -11.60
N PHE A 17 -2.10 6.37 -11.04
CA PHE A 17 -2.15 7.40 -10.02
C PHE A 17 -1.48 6.94 -8.73
N ARG A 18 -1.76 5.72 -8.28
CA ARG A 18 -1.05 5.08 -7.17
C ARG A 18 0.47 5.10 -7.36
N LEU A 19 0.94 4.68 -8.54
CA LEU A 19 2.37 4.53 -8.82
C LEU A 19 3.13 5.85 -9.00
N LEU A 20 2.49 6.89 -9.56
CA LEU A 20 3.17 8.13 -9.92
C LEU A 20 2.82 9.33 -9.04
N PHE A 21 1.65 9.32 -8.41
CA PHE A 21 1.13 10.40 -7.55
C PHE A 21 1.03 9.96 -6.08
N GLY A 22 1.49 8.75 -5.74
CA GLY A 22 1.66 8.32 -4.34
C GLY A 22 2.82 9.03 -3.66
N LEU A 23 3.32 8.49 -2.55
CA LEU A 23 4.34 9.16 -1.73
C LEU A 23 5.77 9.01 -2.24
N ASN A 24 6.01 8.01 -3.08
CA ASN A 24 7.31 7.74 -3.71
C ASN A 24 7.29 8.20 -5.16
N GLU A 25 7.28 9.53 -5.35
CA GLU A 25 7.09 10.20 -6.65
C GLU A 25 8.35 10.19 -7.51
N LYS A 26 8.85 8.99 -7.82
CA LYS A 26 10.02 8.79 -8.70
C LYS A 26 9.57 8.63 -10.14
N ALA A 27 10.47 8.99 -11.06
CA ALA A 27 10.27 8.66 -12.47
C ALA A 27 10.39 7.13 -12.65
N LEU A 28 9.36 6.51 -13.24
CA LEU A 28 9.32 5.07 -13.47
C LEU A 28 9.45 4.76 -14.95
N HIS A 29 10.20 3.70 -15.25
CA HIS A 29 10.29 3.17 -16.62
C HIS A 29 8.95 2.54 -17.03
N VAL A 30 8.54 2.68 -18.29
CA VAL A 30 7.24 2.18 -18.74
C VAL A 30 7.02 0.67 -18.48
N ARG A 31 8.08 -0.15 -18.59
CA ARG A 31 8.03 -1.59 -18.27
C ARG A 31 7.90 -1.87 -16.78
N GLU A 32 8.42 -0.97 -15.94
CA GLU A 32 8.25 -1.07 -14.51
C GLU A 32 6.82 -0.73 -14.09
N ILE A 33 6.19 0.26 -14.74
CA ILE A 33 4.78 0.56 -14.56
C ILE A 33 3.91 -0.64 -14.99
N GLU A 34 4.20 -1.27 -16.13
CA GLU A 34 3.54 -2.51 -16.57
C GLU A 34 3.64 -3.61 -15.49
N ARG A 35 4.86 -3.93 -15.04
CA ARG A 35 5.07 -4.96 -14.01
C ARG A 35 4.35 -4.66 -12.70
N ARG A 36 4.38 -3.41 -12.23
CA ARG A 36 3.81 -3.03 -10.92
C ARG A 36 2.29 -2.85 -10.95
N SER A 37 1.70 -2.53 -12.11
CA SER A 37 0.26 -2.33 -12.26
C SER A 37 -0.48 -3.60 -12.69
N GLY A 38 0.22 -4.59 -13.25
CA GLY A 38 -0.38 -5.83 -13.75
C GLY A 38 -1.14 -5.68 -15.08
N PHE A 39 -1.13 -4.50 -15.69
CA PHE A 39 -1.81 -4.25 -16.98
C PHE A 39 -0.85 -4.34 -18.16
N ALA A 40 -1.36 -4.83 -19.29
CA ALA A 40 -0.60 -4.92 -20.54
C ALA A 40 -0.02 -3.56 -20.99
N ILE A 41 1.20 -3.59 -21.54
CA ILE A 41 1.93 -2.40 -21.99
C ILE A 41 1.11 -1.46 -22.89
N GLY A 42 0.30 -1.99 -23.81
CA GLY A 42 -0.52 -1.17 -24.72
C GLY A 42 -1.58 -0.35 -23.99
N THR A 43 -2.17 -0.93 -22.94
CA THR A 43 -3.14 -0.28 -22.06
C THR A 43 -2.48 0.84 -21.26
N ILE A 44 -1.30 0.56 -20.67
CA ILE A 44 -0.51 1.56 -19.96
C ILE A 44 -0.10 2.71 -20.88
N GLN A 45 0.42 2.41 -22.07
CA GLN A 45 0.81 3.44 -23.03
C GLN A 45 -0.37 4.32 -23.47
N THR A 46 -1.54 3.72 -23.65
CA THR A 46 -2.76 4.46 -24.00
C THR A 46 -3.15 5.42 -22.89
N GLU A 47 -3.10 4.98 -21.63
CA GLU A 47 -3.42 5.84 -20.49
C GLU A 47 -2.36 6.93 -20.27
N MET A 48 -1.07 6.59 -20.38
CA MET A 48 0.04 7.57 -20.32
C MET A 48 -0.07 8.64 -21.39
N LYS A 49 -0.49 8.29 -22.61
CA LYS A 49 -0.74 9.27 -23.69
C LYS A 49 -1.85 10.25 -23.30
N LYS A 50 -2.94 9.78 -22.67
CA LYS A 50 -4.02 10.66 -22.21
C LYS A 50 -3.55 11.59 -21.10
N LEU A 51 -2.90 11.05 -20.07
CA LEU A 51 -2.41 11.84 -18.93
C LEU A 51 -1.32 12.84 -19.35
N TYR A 52 -0.47 12.47 -20.31
CA TYR A 52 0.54 13.37 -20.87
C TYR A 52 -0.10 14.53 -21.63
N LYS A 53 -1.16 14.26 -22.41
CA LYS A 53 -1.93 15.32 -23.10
C LYS A 53 -2.57 16.31 -22.13
N LEU A 54 -3.00 15.83 -20.96
CA LEU A 54 -3.52 16.66 -19.87
C LEU A 54 -2.43 17.34 -19.05
N ASN A 55 -1.16 17.16 -19.40
CA ASN A 55 0.00 17.66 -18.65
C ASN A 55 0.07 17.18 -17.18
N LEU A 56 -0.64 16.10 -16.84
CA LEU A 56 -0.65 15.49 -15.52
C LEU A 56 0.61 14.65 -15.27
N VAL A 57 1.17 14.06 -16.32
CA VAL A 57 2.44 13.33 -16.26
C VAL A 57 3.42 13.92 -17.27
N LEU A 58 4.69 13.91 -16.89
CA LEU A 58 5.81 14.28 -17.75
C LEU A 58 6.51 13.02 -18.22
N LYS A 59 7.07 13.06 -19.44
CA LYS A 59 7.86 11.96 -20.01
C LYS A 59 9.29 12.42 -20.24
N LYS A 60 10.26 11.55 -19.95
CA LYS A 60 11.68 11.75 -20.25
C LYS A 60 12.22 10.53 -20.99
N ARG A 61 12.98 10.76 -22.06
CA ARG A 61 13.77 9.71 -22.70
C ARG A 61 15.18 9.73 -22.15
N ASP A 62 15.69 8.53 -21.89
CA ASP A 62 17.09 8.29 -21.53
C ASP A 62 17.59 7.12 -22.39
N GLY A 63 18.33 7.46 -23.45
CA GLY A 63 18.60 6.55 -24.57
C GLY A 63 17.30 5.96 -25.14
N ASN A 64 17.22 4.63 -25.17
CA ASN A 64 16.04 3.88 -25.64
C ASN A 64 14.95 3.66 -24.58
N ARG A 65 15.15 4.18 -23.36
CA ARG A 65 14.22 4.00 -22.24
C ARG A 65 13.28 5.19 -22.11
N LEU A 66 12.00 4.91 -21.85
CA LEU A 66 10.97 5.92 -21.65
C LEU A 66 10.50 5.90 -20.20
N TYR A 67 10.68 7.04 -19.52
CA TYR A 67 10.29 7.24 -18.14
C TYR A 67 9.12 8.20 -18.04
N TYR A 68 8.24 7.95 -17.07
CA TYR A 68 7.12 8.83 -16.71
C TYR A 68 7.22 9.24 -15.24
N ARG A 69 6.82 10.48 -14.94
CA ARG A 69 6.66 10.99 -13.58
C ARG A 69 5.42 11.88 -13.50
N ALA A 70 4.82 12.03 -12.32
CA ALA A 70 3.79 13.04 -12.13
C ALA A 70 4.35 14.46 -12.31
N ASN A 71 3.51 15.36 -12.82
CA ASN A 71 3.84 16.76 -12.96
C ASN A 71 3.48 17.53 -11.68
N ARG A 72 4.45 17.72 -10.79
CA ARG A 72 4.27 18.47 -9.53
C ARG A 72 3.89 19.94 -9.71
N GLN A 73 4.15 20.51 -10.89
CA GLN A 73 3.81 21.91 -11.18
C GLN A 73 2.37 22.06 -11.69
N HIS A 74 1.63 20.97 -11.86
CA HIS A 74 0.26 21.01 -12.34
C HIS A 74 -0.69 21.48 -11.21
N PRO A 75 -1.66 22.39 -11.47
CA PRO A 75 -2.53 22.94 -10.43
C PRO A 75 -3.28 21.89 -9.59
N ILE A 76 -3.81 20.84 -10.22
CA ILE A 76 -4.54 19.76 -9.52
C ILE A 76 -3.64 18.62 -9.00
N PHE A 77 -2.31 18.79 -9.03
CA PHE A 77 -1.40 17.75 -8.56
C PHE A 77 -1.65 17.40 -7.08
N SER A 78 -1.77 18.42 -6.23
CA SER A 78 -2.01 18.26 -4.79
C SER A 78 -3.31 17.50 -4.50
N ASP A 79 -4.37 17.77 -5.26
CA ASP A 79 -5.67 17.11 -5.09
C ASP A 79 -5.60 15.63 -5.46
N ILE A 80 -4.95 15.31 -6.59
CA ILE A 80 -4.76 13.92 -7.03
C ILE A 80 -3.86 13.18 -6.04
N HIS A 81 -2.77 13.81 -5.59
CA HIS A 81 -1.87 13.24 -4.58
C HIS A 81 -2.63 12.94 -3.28
N ALA A 82 -3.37 13.92 -2.76
CA ALA A 82 -4.17 13.75 -1.55
C ALA A 82 -5.20 12.62 -1.71
N LEU A 83 -5.90 12.57 -2.86
CA LEU A 83 -6.85 11.49 -3.16
C LEU A 83 -6.15 10.13 -3.15
N VAL A 84 -5.00 10.00 -3.80
CA VAL A 84 -4.22 8.75 -3.86
C VAL A 84 -3.71 8.35 -2.49
N VAL A 85 -3.20 9.28 -1.69
CA VAL A 85 -2.72 9.00 -0.34
C VAL A 85 -3.87 8.52 0.54
N LYS A 86 -5.02 9.19 0.49
CA LYS A 86 -6.21 8.83 1.26
C LYS A 86 -6.84 7.51 0.84
N THR A 87 -6.68 7.10 -0.41
CA THR A 87 -7.32 5.89 -0.95
C THR A 87 -6.40 4.69 -1.10
N VAL A 88 -5.08 4.89 -1.24
CA VAL A 88 -4.13 3.81 -1.55
C VAL A 88 -2.77 3.95 -0.85
N GLY A 89 -2.41 5.15 -0.38
CA GLY A 89 -1.08 5.43 0.19
C GLY A 89 -0.74 4.66 1.47
N LEU A 90 -1.74 4.11 2.16
CA LEU A 90 -1.58 3.38 3.43
C LEU A 90 -0.53 2.26 3.35
N LEU A 91 -0.69 1.33 2.42
CA LEU A 91 0.19 0.16 2.34
C LEU A 91 1.60 0.55 1.92
N ASP A 92 1.74 1.50 1.01
CA ASP A 92 3.06 1.98 0.58
C ASP A 92 3.79 2.71 1.72
N VAL A 93 3.08 3.48 2.55
CA VAL A 93 3.63 4.16 3.74
C VAL A 93 4.09 3.15 4.79
N LEU A 94 3.22 2.21 5.12
CA LEU A 94 3.53 1.16 6.09
C LEU A 94 4.67 0.29 5.59
N LYS A 95 4.70 0.00 4.28
CA LYS A 95 5.78 -0.76 3.67
C LYS A 95 7.12 -0.04 3.75
N ASP A 96 7.17 1.24 3.38
CA ASP A 96 8.40 2.03 3.48
C ASP A 96 8.89 2.14 4.93
N ALA A 97 7.97 2.25 5.90
CA ALA A 97 8.31 2.31 7.33
C ALA A 97 8.83 0.98 7.90
N LEU A 98 8.29 -0.15 7.43
CA LEU A 98 8.61 -1.48 7.97
C LEU A 98 9.70 -2.23 7.16
N ALA A 99 9.94 -1.86 5.90
CA ALA A 99 10.81 -2.61 4.97
C ALA A 99 12.27 -2.78 5.43
N GLY A 100 12.77 -1.93 6.34
CA GLY A 100 14.13 -2.01 6.87
C GLY A 100 14.29 -2.95 8.07
N GLU A 101 13.19 -3.39 8.69
CA GLU A 101 13.23 -4.15 9.92
C GLU A 101 13.20 -5.66 9.65
N LYS A 102 14.36 -6.31 9.85
CA LYS A 102 14.53 -7.76 9.61
C LYS A 102 13.87 -8.63 10.68
N ALA A 103 13.57 -8.06 11.85
CA ALA A 103 12.87 -8.77 12.91
C ALA A 103 11.40 -9.07 12.55
N ILE A 104 10.82 -8.34 11.60
CA ILE A 104 9.45 -8.57 11.12
C ILE A 104 9.49 -9.70 10.10
N ARG A 105 8.69 -10.74 10.34
CA ARG A 105 8.53 -11.84 9.38
C ARG A 105 7.31 -11.62 8.48
N VAL A 106 6.17 -11.27 9.06
CA VAL A 106 4.92 -10.96 8.34
C VAL A 106 4.28 -9.73 8.94
N ALA A 107 3.74 -8.85 8.11
CA ALA A 107 2.93 -7.72 8.55
C ALA A 107 1.80 -7.44 7.54
N PHE A 108 0.58 -7.25 8.03
CA PHE A 108 -0.57 -6.94 7.19
C PHE A 108 -1.61 -6.09 7.91
N VAL A 109 -2.37 -5.32 7.15
CA VAL A 109 -3.57 -4.61 7.63
C VAL A 109 -4.76 -5.57 7.58
N PHE A 110 -5.60 -5.53 8.60
CA PHE A 110 -6.82 -6.33 8.71
C PHE A 110 -8.03 -5.47 9.11
N GLY A 111 -9.20 -6.10 9.28
CA GLY A 111 -10.42 -5.42 9.71
C GLY A 111 -11.09 -4.62 8.61
N SER A 112 -11.78 -3.54 9.00
CA SER A 112 -12.64 -2.76 8.09
C SER A 112 -11.90 -2.22 6.86
N LEU A 113 -10.61 -1.89 7.01
CA LEU A 113 -9.78 -1.43 5.90
C LEU A 113 -9.52 -2.51 4.86
N ALA A 114 -9.14 -3.69 5.33
CA ALA A 114 -8.84 -4.80 4.45
C ALA A 114 -10.10 -5.39 3.79
N GLY A 115 -11.26 -5.30 4.47
CA GLY A 115 -12.56 -5.72 3.95
C GLY A 115 -13.21 -4.74 2.96
N GLY A 116 -12.65 -3.55 2.76
CA GLY A 116 -13.19 -2.54 1.84
C GLY A 116 -14.51 -1.88 2.30
N ALA A 117 -14.86 -2.02 3.58
CA ALA A 117 -16.07 -1.45 4.20
C ALA A 117 -15.77 -0.14 4.94
N GLU A 118 -14.84 0.66 4.42
CA GLU A 118 -14.31 1.84 5.13
C GLU A 118 -15.28 3.02 5.17
N ASN A 119 -15.31 3.67 6.34
CA ASN A 119 -15.72 5.08 6.48
C ASN A 119 -14.46 5.95 6.64
N SER A 120 -14.56 7.23 6.29
CA SER A 120 -13.45 8.19 6.18
C SER A 120 -12.59 8.44 7.45
N GLY A 121 -12.86 7.75 8.56
CA GLY A 121 -12.15 7.87 9.83
C GLY A 121 -11.91 6.54 10.55
N SER A 122 -12.03 5.39 9.87
CA SER A 122 -11.72 4.09 10.50
C SER A 122 -10.23 3.99 10.83
N ASP A 123 -9.90 3.40 11.98
CA ASP A 123 -8.50 3.17 12.39
C ASP A 123 -7.81 2.13 11.50
N ILE A 124 -6.48 2.17 11.51
CA ILE A 124 -5.62 1.22 10.79
C ILE A 124 -5.18 0.12 11.75
N ASP A 125 -5.87 -1.02 11.71
CA ASP A 125 -5.49 -2.21 12.45
C ASP A 125 -4.40 -2.98 11.70
N ILE A 126 -3.18 -3.02 12.27
CA ILE A 126 -2.03 -3.70 11.68
C ILE A 126 -1.58 -4.84 12.59
N LEU A 127 -1.46 -6.05 12.04
CA LEU A 127 -0.84 -7.18 12.73
C LEU A 127 0.61 -7.32 12.25
N VAL A 128 1.54 -7.40 13.21
CA VAL A 128 2.96 -7.61 12.97
C VAL A 128 3.42 -8.86 13.72
N ILE A 129 3.95 -9.83 12.97
CA ILE A 129 4.50 -11.07 13.50
C ILE A 129 6.01 -11.04 13.33
N GLY A 130 6.76 -11.08 14.44
CA GLY A 130 8.21 -10.98 14.41
C GLY A 130 8.86 -10.96 15.78
N ASP A 131 10.19 -11.05 15.79
CA ASP A 131 11.02 -10.99 17.00
C ASP A 131 11.32 -9.51 17.36
N LEU A 132 10.25 -8.70 17.41
CA LEU A 132 10.27 -7.25 17.63
C LEU A 132 9.38 -6.93 18.85
N GLY A 133 9.79 -5.95 19.66
CA GLY A 133 8.96 -5.44 20.77
C GLY A 133 8.12 -4.23 20.38
N LEU A 134 7.02 -4.00 21.10
CA LEU A 134 6.08 -2.89 20.84
C LEU A 134 6.79 -1.53 20.74
N ARG A 135 7.74 -1.23 21.63
CA ARG A 135 8.51 0.03 21.63
C ARG A 135 9.23 0.29 20.31
N SER A 136 9.80 -0.75 19.70
CA SER A 136 10.51 -0.62 18.43
C SER A 136 9.53 -0.42 17.28
N LEU A 137 8.42 -1.15 17.29
CA LEU A 137 7.35 -0.98 16.31
C LEU A 137 6.74 0.44 16.36
N THR A 138 6.44 0.96 17.55
CA THR A 138 5.93 2.33 17.72
C THR A 138 6.91 3.37 17.16
N ARG A 139 8.22 3.13 17.27
CA ARG A 139 9.24 4.01 16.67
C ARG A 139 9.22 3.98 15.14
N LEU A 140 9.04 2.80 14.55
CA LEU A 140 8.93 2.64 13.09
C LEU A 140 7.67 3.33 12.55
N LEU A 141 6.58 3.29 13.31
CA LEU A 141 5.29 3.89 12.94
C LEU A 141 5.19 5.38 13.32
N HIS A 142 6.21 5.95 13.94
CA HIS A 142 6.18 7.35 14.40
C HIS A 142 5.99 8.32 13.22
N GLY A 143 5.08 9.28 13.38
CA GLY A 143 4.74 10.28 12.36
C GLY A 143 3.88 9.74 11.21
N LEU A 144 3.58 8.43 11.16
CA LEU A 144 2.70 7.87 10.16
C LEU A 144 1.23 8.20 10.45
N THR A 145 0.81 8.22 11.71
CA THR A 145 -0.54 8.63 12.14
C THR A 145 -0.89 10.04 11.65
N GLU A 146 0.03 10.99 11.79
CA GLU A 146 -0.12 12.37 11.32
C GLU A 146 -0.14 12.43 9.78
N LYS A 147 0.77 11.70 9.13
CA LYS A 147 0.88 11.66 7.67
C LYS A 147 -0.33 11.02 7.00
N LEU A 148 -0.95 10.05 7.67
CA LEU A 148 -2.12 9.32 7.19
C LEU A 148 -3.43 9.95 7.66
N GLU A 149 -3.39 10.92 8.56
CA GLU A 149 -4.56 11.52 9.22
C GLU A 149 -5.49 10.46 9.85
N ARG A 150 -4.92 9.35 10.34
CA ARG A 150 -5.65 8.17 10.87
C ARG A 150 -4.87 7.51 12.00
N GLU A 151 -5.56 7.05 13.04
CA GLU A 151 -4.93 6.27 14.09
C GLU A 151 -4.45 4.92 13.55
N ILE A 152 -3.31 4.47 14.06
CA ILE A 152 -2.71 3.17 13.72
C ILE A 152 -2.70 2.36 15.00
N ASN A 153 -3.39 1.22 14.98
CA ASN A 153 -3.52 0.28 16.08
C ASN A 153 -2.64 -0.95 15.81
N PRO A 154 -1.39 -0.97 16.30
CA PRO A 154 -0.50 -2.10 16.09
C PRO A 154 -0.76 -3.23 17.08
N TYR A 155 -0.98 -4.41 16.54
CA TYR A 155 -0.93 -5.69 17.24
C TYR A 155 0.40 -6.35 16.93
N ILE A 156 1.17 -6.69 17.96
CA ILE A 156 2.47 -7.34 17.83
C ILE A 156 2.48 -8.66 18.56
N MET A 157 3.05 -9.68 17.93
CA MET A 157 3.26 -10.97 18.55
C MET A 157 4.48 -11.68 17.97
N THR A 158 5.11 -12.49 18.80
CA THR A 158 6.19 -13.38 18.34
C THR A 158 5.61 -14.53 17.53
N PRO A 159 6.41 -15.17 16.66
CA PRO A 159 5.97 -16.39 15.96
C PRO A 159 5.50 -17.50 16.91
N LYS A 160 6.11 -17.59 18.11
CA LYS A 160 5.70 -18.57 19.14
C LYS A 160 4.32 -18.27 19.71
N GLU A 161 4.04 -17.00 20.03
CA GLU A 161 2.73 -16.58 20.52
C GLU A 161 1.64 -16.75 19.47
N PHE A 162 1.93 -16.43 18.21
CA PHE A 162 1.01 -16.65 17.10
C PHE A 162 0.61 -18.12 17.00
N ASN A 163 1.57 -19.04 17.06
CA ASN A 163 1.29 -20.48 16.98
C ASN A 163 0.50 -21.00 18.18
N SER A 164 0.85 -20.59 19.41
CA SER A 164 0.11 -20.99 20.62
C SER A 164 -1.35 -20.54 20.52
N ARG A 165 -1.58 -19.25 20.28
CA ARG A 165 -2.92 -18.66 20.21
C ARG A 165 -3.76 -19.20 19.05
N LYS A 166 -3.12 -19.49 17.91
CA LYS A 166 -3.78 -20.15 16.78
C LYS A 166 -4.20 -21.57 17.14
N SER A 167 -3.35 -22.34 17.82
CA SER A 167 -3.69 -23.71 18.27
C SER A 167 -4.80 -23.75 19.32
N GLU A 168 -4.89 -22.70 20.14
CA GLU A 168 -5.94 -22.50 21.14
C GLU A 168 -7.27 -21.98 20.52
N ASN A 169 -7.31 -21.76 19.20
CA ASN A 169 -8.43 -21.13 18.50
C ASN A 169 -8.87 -19.81 19.16
N GLU A 170 -7.90 -18.96 19.53
CA GLU A 170 -8.19 -17.64 20.09
C GLU A 170 -9.14 -16.88 19.13
N HIS A 171 -10.23 -16.35 19.68
CA HIS A 171 -11.29 -15.69 18.90
C HIS A 171 -10.72 -14.58 18.01
N PHE A 172 -9.83 -13.74 18.55
CA PHE A 172 -9.22 -12.64 17.81
C PHE A 172 -8.45 -13.13 16.57
N LEU A 173 -7.51 -14.06 16.74
CA LEU A 173 -6.74 -14.59 15.61
C LEU A 173 -7.60 -15.32 14.59
N THR A 174 -8.61 -16.06 15.05
CA THR A 174 -9.54 -16.75 14.15
C THR A 174 -10.27 -15.77 13.24
N THR A 175 -10.81 -14.68 13.80
CA THR A 175 -11.46 -13.61 13.04
C THR A 175 -10.49 -12.94 12.07
N VAL A 176 -9.31 -12.52 12.54
CA VAL A 176 -8.29 -11.85 11.72
C VAL A 176 -7.81 -12.74 10.57
N LEU A 177 -7.68 -14.05 10.79
CA LEU A 177 -7.28 -15.01 9.76
C LEU A 177 -8.40 -15.32 8.76
N MET A 178 -9.67 -15.17 9.13
CA MET A 178 -10.80 -15.31 8.20
C MET A 178 -11.05 -14.07 7.37
N ASP A 179 -10.76 -12.88 7.90
CA ASP A 179 -10.96 -11.61 7.22
C ASP A 179 -10.00 -11.41 6.05
N SER A 180 -10.37 -10.47 5.18
CA SER A 180 -9.49 -9.98 4.12
C SER A 180 -8.23 -9.36 4.73
N LYS A 181 -7.08 -9.53 4.07
CA LYS A 181 -5.78 -9.04 4.54
C LYS A 181 -5.10 -8.27 3.44
N LEU A 182 -4.49 -7.15 3.81
CA LEU A 182 -3.64 -6.38 2.92
C LEU A 182 -2.20 -6.49 3.40
N PHE A 183 -1.43 -7.38 2.75
CA PHE A 183 -0.06 -7.66 3.14
C PHE A 183 0.88 -6.48 2.84
N ILE A 184 1.70 -6.15 3.84
CA ILE A 184 2.75 -5.12 3.80
C ILE A 184 4.12 -5.80 3.63
N ILE A 185 4.40 -6.80 4.49
CA ILE A 185 5.57 -7.67 4.47
C ILE A 185 5.08 -9.13 4.47
N GLY A 186 5.68 -9.93 3.60
CA GLY A 186 5.31 -11.32 3.38
C GLY A 186 4.02 -11.50 2.59
N ASP A 187 3.47 -12.71 2.63
CA ASP A 187 2.23 -13.08 1.96
C ASP A 187 1.44 -14.16 2.73
N GLU A 188 0.33 -14.62 2.14
CA GLU A 188 -0.57 -15.61 2.72
C GLU A 188 0.10 -16.99 2.88
N ASP A 189 1.05 -17.34 2.01
CA ASP A 189 1.76 -18.63 2.07
C ASP A 189 2.79 -18.61 3.20
N GLU A 190 3.53 -17.50 3.36
CA GLU A 190 4.41 -17.27 4.51
C GLU A 190 3.63 -17.28 5.84
N LEU A 191 2.46 -16.65 5.89
CA LEU A 191 1.60 -16.68 7.09
C LEU A 191 1.10 -18.10 7.43
N LYS A 192 0.80 -18.92 6.43
CA LYS A 192 0.36 -20.31 6.62
C LYS A 192 1.50 -21.24 7.01
N THR A 193 2.70 -21.01 6.51
CA THR A 193 3.89 -21.83 6.80
C THR A 193 4.53 -21.52 8.14
N MET A 194 4.08 -20.48 8.85
CA MET A 194 4.48 -20.22 10.23
C MET A 194 3.91 -21.24 11.24
N VAL A 195 3.01 -22.13 10.80
CA VAL A 195 2.45 -23.25 11.58
C VAL A 195 3.53 -24.28 11.92
#